data_AF-A0A9E8S7S2-F1
#
_entry.id   AF-A0A9E8S7S2-F1
#
_cell.length_a   1.000
_cell.length_b   1.000
_cell.length_c   1.000
_cell.angle_alpha   90.00
_cell.angle_beta   90.00
_cell.angle_gamma   90.00
#
_symmetry.space_group_name_H-M   'P 1'
#
loop_
_entity.id
_entity.type
_entity.pdbx_description
1 polymer ?
#
loop_
_entity_poly.entity_id
_entity_poly.type
_entity_poly.pdbx_seq_one_letter_code
_entity_poly.pdbx_strand_id
1 'polypeptide(L)'
;MDEQPDVYTVEKLRSMKLEHERWSESRIDDDPVPQPIKIERDADEDSIPFDSIRSGAQAFGLVRNVQAYNLIPLAEDHTDDRIDAADAFLESAQSWGEISQDLDGLSQYRQAQRSLDSLLKDLWEKELFAWGRRLTRTISGGVLPPGTWIVAELLVMAAEDVLAEGDHSTIDDSD
;
A
#
# COMPACT_ATOMS: atom_id res chain seq x y z
N MET A 1 -40.24 -38.33 -20.95
CA MET A 1 -40.95 -39.21 -20.00
C MET A 1 -40.00 -39.39 -18.84
N ASP A 2 -39.90 -38.37 -17.98
CA ASP A 2 -40.77 -38.15 -16.82
C ASP A 2 -40.84 -39.36 -15.91
N GLU A 3 -40.13 -39.27 -14.78
CA GLU A 3 -40.73 -39.30 -13.45
C GLU A 3 -39.67 -38.88 -12.42
N GLN A 4 -39.61 -37.58 -12.11
CA GLN A 4 -39.35 -37.18 -10.74
C GLN A 4 -40.70 -37.08 -10.04
N PRO A 5 -40.81 -37.61 -8.82
CA PRO A 5 -41.36 -36.80 -7.76
C PRO A 5 -40.39 -36.70 -6.58
N ASP A 6 -40.13 -35.43 -6.32
CA ASP A 6 -39.59 -34.79 -5.13
C ASP A 6 -40.45 -35.09 -3.88
N VAL A 7 -39.85 -34.98 -2.71
CA VAL A 7 -40.37 -34.51 -1.41
C VAL A 7 -39.60 -35.22 -0.30
N TYR A 8 -38.42 -34.67 0.02
CA TYR A 8 -37.91 -34.77 1.38
C TYR A 8 -38.69 -33.75 2.22
N THR A 9 -39.45 -34.24 3.21
CA THR A 9 -40.30 -33.39 4.06
C THR A 9 -39.48 -32.32 4.79
N VAL A 10 -40.02 -31.10 4.83
CA VAL A 10 -39.44 -29.88 5.43
C VAL A 10 -38.95 -30.10 6.89
N GLU A 11 -39.53 -31.07 7.61
CA GLU A 11 -39.14 -31.44 8.97
C GLU A 11 -37.75 -32.07 9.07
N LYS A 12 -37.31 -32.85 8.07
CA LYS A 12 -35.99 -33.50 8.10
C LYS A 12 -34.85 -32.52 7.81
N LEU A 13 -35.12 -31.49 7.02
CA LEU A 13 -34.20 -30.36 6.79
C LEU A 13 -34.09 -29.46 8.04
N ARG A 14 -35.19 -29.27 8.78
CA ARG A 14 -35.18 -28.51 10.03
C ARG A 14 -34.45 -29.24 11.16
N SER A 15 -34.59 -30.56 11.28
CA SER A 15 -33.89 -31.33 12.32
C SER A 15 -32.37 -31.33 12.11
N MET A 16 -31.91 -31.50 10.86
CA MET A 16 -30.48 -31.43 10.53
C MET A 16 -29.89 -30.04 10.78
N LYS A 17 -30.65 -28.97 10.52
CA LYS A 17 -30.22 -27.60 10.81
C LYS A 17 -30.15 -27.32 12.32
N LEU A 18 -31.13 -27.81 13.09
CA LEU A 18 -31.18 -27.61 14.54
C LEU A 18 -30.09 -28.39 15.30
N GLU A 19 -29.73 -29.59 14.81
CA GLU A 19 -28.60 -30.36 15.35
C GLU A 19 -27.24 -29.71 15.01
N HIS A 20 -27.12 -29.10 13.82
CA HIS A 20 -25.92 -28.35 13.43
C HIS A 20 -25.80 -27.03 14.21
N GLU A 21 -26.91 -26.33 14.49
CA GLU A 21 -26.95 -25.12 15.32
C GLU A 21 -26.57 -25.42 16.78
N ARG A 22 -27.07 -26.52 17.37
CA ARG A 22 -26.66 -26.93 18.73
C ARG A 22 -25.21 -27.40 18.83
N TRP A 23 -24.68 -28.06 17.80
CA TRP A 23 -23.26 -28.42 17.76
C TRP A 23 -22.38 -27.16 17.62
N SER A 24 -22.88 -26.12 16.92
CA SER A 24 -22.21 -24.84 16.76
C SER A 24 -22.24 -23.99 18.04
N GLU A 25 -23.34 -23.98 18.79
CA GLU A 25 -23.48 -23.17 20.02
C GLU A 25 -22.55 -23.66 21.15
N SER A 26 -22.36 -24.97 21.31
CA SER A 26 -21.54 -25.51 22.41
C SER A 26 -20.02 -25.25 22.30
N ARG A 27 -19.53 -24.70 21.18
CA ARG A 27 -18.12 -24.35 20.96
C ARG A 27 -17.82 -22.86 20.91
N ILE A 28 -18.84 -22.00 20.89
CA ILE A 28 -18.67 -20.55 20.68
C ILE A 28 -18.66 -19.76 21.99
N ASP A 29 -19.11 -20.33 23.11
CA ASP A 29 -19.21 -19.59 24.38
C ASP A 29 -17.86 -19.28 25.06
N ASP A 30 -16.73 -19.82 24.58
CA ASP A 30 -15.39 -19.57 25.13
C ASP A 30 -14.39 -18.94 24.13
N ASP A 31 -14.77 -18.73 22.86
CA ASP A 31 -13.89 -18.11 21.86
C ASP A 31 -14.34 -16.66 21.56
N PRO A 32 -13.48 -15.64 21.76
CA PRO A 32 -13.84 -14.28 21.42
C PRO A 32 -14.12 -14.18 19.93
N VAL A 33 -15.35 -13.77 19.56
CA VAL A 33 -15.73 -13.49 18.18
C VAL A 33 -14.70 -12.51 17.59
N PRO A 34 -13.92 -12.89 16.56
CA PRO A 34 -12.88 -12.02 16.03
C PRO A 34 -13.50 -10.73 15.52
N GLN A 35 -12.99 -9.58 15.98
CA GLN A 35 -13.42 -8.29 15.43
C GLN A 35 -12.95 -8.18 13.97
N PRO A 36 -13.66 -7.45 13.08
CA PRO A 36 -13.18 -7.20 11.73
C PRO A 36 -11.80 -6.52 11.73
N ILE A 37 -10.89 -7.00 10.86
CA ILE A 37 -9.57 -6.36 10.69
C ILE A 37 -9.76 -4.98 10.05
N LYS A 38 -9.11 -3.98 10.62
CA LYS A 38 -9.11 -2.58 10.15
C LYS A 38 -7.71 -2.01 10.12
N ILE A 39 -7.46 -1.12 9.16
CA ILE A 39 -6.26 -0.28 9.11
C ILE A 39 -6.73 1.15 9.29
N GLU A 40 -6.28 1.79 10.36
CA GLU A 40 -6.66 3.15 10.76
C GLU A 40 -5.53 4.11 10.40
N ARG A 41 -5.88 5.14 9.60
CA ARG A 41 -5.00 6.27 9.32
C ARG A 41 -4.85 7.10 10.59
N ASP A 42 -3.65 7.64 10.82
CA ASP A 42 -3.48 8.64 11.88
C ASP A 42 -4.14 9.96 11.47
N ALA A 43 -4.63 10.74 12.42
CA ALA A 43 -5.33 11.99 12.16
C ALA A 43 -4.43 13.02 11.47
N ASP A 44 -3.13 12.97 11.76
CA ASP A 44 -2.13 13.91 11.27
C ASP A 44 -1.34 13.38 10.05
N GLU A 45 -1.77 12.27 9.45
CA GLU A 45 -1.05 11.62 8.33
C GLU A 45 -0.78 12.57 7.16
N ASP A 46 -1.74 13.45 6.85
CA ASP A 46 -1.62 14.41 5.75
C ASP A 46 -0.62 15.55 6.05
N SER A 47 -0.25 15.74 7.33
CA SER A 47 0.72 16.75 7.78
C SER A 47 2.18 16.30 7.62
N ILE A 48 2.41 15.01 7.37
CA ILE A 48 3.76 14.44 7.25
C ILE A 48 4.35 14.88 5.91
N PRO A 49 5.45 15.65 5.87
CA PRO A 49 5.98 16.13 4.60
C PRO A 49 6.55 14.99 3.76
N PHE A 50 6.54 15.20 2.44
CA PHE A 50 7.26 14.38 1.50
C PHE A 50 8.75 14.76 1.48
N ASP A 51 9.63 13.75 1.53
CA ASP A 51 11.07 13.95 1.39
C ASP A 51 11.51 13.73 -0.06
N SER A 52 12.38 14.61 -0.57
CA SER A 52 12.99 14.43 -1.89
C SER A 52 13.88 13.18 -1.92
N ILE A 53 13.69 12.32 -2.91
CA ILE A 53 14.49 11.11 -3.11
C ILE A 53 15.63 11.43 -4.08
N ARG A 54 16.87 11.42 -3.57
CA ARG A 54 18.07 11.87 -4.32
C ARG A 54 19.04 10.74 -4.62
N SER A 55 18.74 9.52 -4.20
CA SER A 55 19.61 8.36 -4.44
C SER A 55 18.83 7.06 -4.35
N GLY A 56 19.31 6.04 -5.04
CA GLY A 56 18.71 4.71 -4.94
C GLY A 56 18.79 4.11 -3.52
N ALA A 57 19.73 4.55 -2.69
CA ALA A 57 19.80 4.18 -1.27
C ALA A 57 18.65 4.76 -0.45
N GLN A 58 18.25 6.01 -0.71
CA GLN A 58 17.07 6.62 -0.08
C GLN A 58 15.79 5.95 -0.57
N ALA A 59 15.66 5.76 -1.89
CA ALA A 59 14.51 5.06 -2.48
C ALA A 59 14.32 3.68 -1.86
N PHE A 60 15.36 2.84 -1.88
CA PHE A 60 15.33 1.51 -1.28
C PHE A 60 15.05 1.55 0.24
N GLY A 61 15.63 2.53 0.92
CA GLY A 61 15.42 2.78 2.34
C GLY A 61 13.97 3.11 2.68
N LEU A 62 13.23 3.74 1.77
CA LEU A 62 11.80 4.06 1.93
C LEU A 62 10.92 2.83 1.68
N VAL A 63 11.19 2.03 0.65
CA VAL A 63 10.32 0.91 0.24
C VAL A 63 10.54 -0.40 0.98
N ARG A 64 11.70 -0.62 1.60
CA ARG A 64 11.97 -1.91 2.27
C ARG A 64 11.17 -2.09 3.57
N ASN A 65 10.84 -3.32 3.96
CA ASN A 65 10.19 -3.61 5.26
C ASN A 65 8.90 -2.80 5.51
N VAL A 66 8.10 -2.55 4.46
CA VAL A 66 6.76 -1.94 4.58
C VAL A 66 5.70 -2.98 4.24
N GLN A 67 4.46 -2.74 4.67
CA GLN A 67 3.35 -3.66 4.46
C GLN A 67 2.47 -3.28 3.27
N ALA A 68 2.52 -2.02 2.83
CA ALA A 68 1.78 -1.56 1.66
C ALA A 68 2.51 -0.40 0.97
N TYR A 69 2.10 -0.14 -0.27
CA TYR A 69 2.59 0.95 -1.11
C TYR A 69 1.42 1.84 -1.52
N ASN A 70 1.64 3.15 -1.53
CA ASN A 70 0.80 4.10 -2.26
C ASN A 70 1.67 4.76 -3.32
N LEU A 71 1.42 4.44 -4.59
CA LEU A 71 2.16 4.96 -5.73
C LEU A 71 1.27 6.00 -6.41
N ILE A 72 1.73 7.24 -6.45
CA ILE A 72 1.02 8.33 -7.10
C ILE A 72 1.72 8.56 -8.45
N PRO A 73 1.08 8.19 -9.58
CA PRO A 73 1.67 8.33 -10.90
C PRO A 73 1.80 9.81 -11.29
N LEU A 74 2.64 10.07 -12.30
CA LEU A 74 2.68 11.37 -12.95
C LEU A 74 1.33 11.65 -13.62
N ALA A 75 0.92 12.92 -13.67
CA ALA A 75 -0.34 13.30 -14.32
C ALA A 75 -0.36 12.94 -15.81
N GLU A 76 -1.55 12.56 -16.32
CA GLU A 76 -1.73 12.05 -17.70
C GLU A 76 -1.54 13.11 -18.80
N ASP A 77 -1.38 14.38 -18.44
CA ASP A 77 -1.13 15.49 -19.37
C ASP A 77 0.34 15.67 -19.77
N HIS A 78 1.23 14.86 -19.18
CA HIS A 78 2.64 14.76 -19.56
C HIS A 78 2.84 13.86 -20.80
N THR A 79 4.02 13.94 -21.42
CA THR A 79 4.38 13.09 -22.56
C THR A 79 4.52 11.62 -22.15
N ASP A 80 4.17 10.68 -23.04
CA ASP A 80 4.34 9.23 -22.82
C ASP A 80 5.73 8.86 -22.27
N ASP A 81 6.81 9.44 -22.81
CA ASP A 81 8.19 9.18 -22.36
C ASP A 81 8.45 9.57 -20.89
N ARG A 82 7.77 10.62 -20.40
CA ARG A 82 7.84 11.05 -19.00
C ARG A 82 7.01 10.14 -18.09
N ILE A 83 5.82 9.76 -18.55
CA ILE A 83 4.92 8.86 -17.84
C ILE A 83 5.58 7.48 -17.69
N ASP A 84 6.11 6.93 -18.78
CA ASP A 84 6.81 5.64 -18.79
C ASP A 84 8.02 5.64 -17.83
N ALA A 85 8.78 6.74 -17.77
CA ALA A 85 9.90 6.87 -16.85
C ALA A 85 9.45 6.92 -15.38
N ALA A 86 8.35 7.64 -15.09
CA ALA A 86 7.75 7.71 -13.76
C ALA A 86 7.25 6.32 -13.30
N ASP A 87 6.49 5.64 -14.16
CA ASP A 87 5.94 4.32 -13.88
C ASP A 87 7.06 3.30 -13.69
N ALA A 88 8.08 3.29 -14.56
CA ALA A 88 9.24 2.40 -14.42
C ALA A 88 9.96 2.59 -13.07
N PHE A 89 10.10 3.83 -12.60
CA PHE A 89 10.66 4.09 -11.27
C PHE A 89 9.76 3.56 -10.14
N LEU A 90 8.46 3.90 -10.16
CA LEU A 90 7.50 3.53 -9.12
C LEU A 90 7.32 2.01 -9.01
N GLU A 91 7.12 1.32 -10.15
CA GLU A 91 6.99 -0.13 -10.22
C GLU A 91 8.27 -0.85 -9.76
N SER A 92 9.44 -0.36 -10.16
CA SER A 92 10.71 -0.94 -9.72
C SER A 92 10.93 -0.74 -8.22
N ALA A 93 10.57 0.44 -7.68
CA ALA A 93 10.65 0.72 -6.26
C ALA A 93 9.76 -0.22 -5.44
N GLN A 94 8.51 -0.42 -5.87
CA GLN A 94 7.62 -1.41 -5.25
C GLN A 94 8.20 -2.82 -5.34
N SER A 95 8.63 -3.24 -6.53
CA SER A 95 9.18 -4.59 -6.76
C SER A 95 10.37 -4.89 -5.85
N TRP A 96 11.31 -3.95 -5.73
CA TRP A 96 12.45 -4.10 -4.81
C TRP A 96 12.04 -4.09 -3.34
N GLY A 97 11.00 -3.33 -2.98
CA GLY A 97 10.43 -3.31 -1.65
C GLY A 97 9.77 -4.65 -1.27
N GLU A 98 9.00 -5.24 -2.18
CA GLU A 98 8.30 -6.52 -1.97
C GLU A 98 9.29 -7.67 -1.69
N ILE A 99 10.39 -7.74 -2.43
CA ILE A 99 11.42 -8.76 -2.22
C ILE A 99 12.47 -8.37 -1.17
N SER A 100 12.33 -7.21 -0.52
CA SER A 100 13.37 -6.68 0.37
C SER A 100 13.69 -7.58 1.57
N GLN A 101 12.71 -8.37 2.03
CA GLN A 101 12.87 -9.31 3.14
C GLN A 101 13.62 -10.59 2.75
N ASP A 102 13.67 -10.91 1.45
CA ASP A 102 14.36 -12.07 0.90
C ASP A 102 15.82 -11.76 0.49
N LEU A 103 16.26 -10.51 0.69
CA LEU A 103 17.63 -10.10 0.39
C LEU A 103 18.57 -10.43 1.56
N ASP A 104 19.39 -11.45 1.36
CA ASP A 104 20.32 -11.95 2.38
C ASP A 104 21.76 -11.41 2.23
N GLY A 105 22.11 -10.85 1.07
CA GLY A 105 23.49 -10.50 0.73
C GLY A 105 23.72 -9.03 0.41
N LEU A 106 24.82 -8.45 0.92
CA LEU A 106 25.24 -7.06 0.64
C LEU A 106 25.30 -6.73 -0.86
N SER A 107 25.61 -7.72 -1.71
CA SER A 107 25.60 -7.55 -3.18
C SER A 107 24.19 -7.28 -3.73
N GLN A 108 23.17 -7.97 -3.22
CA GLN A 108 21.77 -7.80 -3.63
C GLN A 108 21.23 -6.44 -3.16
N TYR A 109 21.54 -6.04 -1.92
CA TYR A 109 21.23 -4.69 -1.44
C TYR A 109 21.85 -3.61 -2.35
N ARG A 110 23.12 -3.75 -2.71
CA ARG A 110 23.79 -2.82 -3.63
C ARG A 110 23.24 -2.89 -5.05
N GLN A 111 22.68 -4.02 -5.47
CA GLN A 111 22.02 -4.15 -6.77
C GLN A 111 20.70 -3.38 -6.78
N ALA A 112 19.85 -3.57 -5.76
CA ALA A 112 18.61 -2.82 -5.60
C ALA A 112 18.86 -1.30 -5.61
N GLN A 113 19.82 -0.85 -4.79
CA GLN A 113 20.20 0.56 -4.72
C GLN A 113 20.69 1.09 -6.07
N ARG A 114 21.55 0.37 -6.78
CA ARG A 114 22.04 0.81 -8.11
C ARG A 114 20.95 0.81 -9.18
N SER A 115 20.03 -0.14 -9.14
CA SER A 115 18.88 -0.21 -10.04
C SER A 115 18.02 1.05 -9.90
N LEU A 116 17.63 1.38 -8.66
CA LEU A 116 16.83 2.57 -8.38
C LEU A 116 17.59 3.87 -8.66
N ASP A 117 18.90 3.90 -8.42
CA ASP A 117 19.74 5.05 -8.75
C ASP A 117 19.83 5.31 -10.26
N SER A 118 19.78 4.27 -11.08
CA SER A 118 19.73 4.41 -12.54
C SER A 118 18.40 5.00 -13.00
N LEU A 119 17.29 4.55 -12.41
CA LEU A 119 15.95 5.06 -12.74
C LEU A 119 15.77 6.50 -12.29
N LEU A 120 16.31 6.87 -11.11
CA LEU A 120 16.30 8.26 -10.65
C LEU A 120 17.05 9.20 -11.61
N LYS A 121 18.15 8.75 -12.21
CA LYS A 121 18.87 9.55 -13.22
C LYS A 121 18.04 9.73 -14.49
N ASP A 122 17.34 8.68 -14.91
CA ASP A 122 16.45 8.76 -16.07
C ASP A 122 15.30 9.75 -15.85
N LEU A 123 14.75 9.81 -14.62
CA LEU A 123 13.80 10.86 -14.23
C LEU A 123 14.41 12.25 -14.35
N TRP A 124 15.61 12.46 -13.80
CA TRP A 124 16.26 13.78 -13.82
C TRP A 124 16.60 14.26 -15.23
N GLU A 125 16.97 13.35 -16.14
CA GLU A 125 17.19 13.68 -17.55
C GLU A 125 15.92 14.20 -18.25
N LYS A 126 14.75 13.87 -17.71
CA LYS A 126 13.42 14.30 -18.18
C LYS A 126 12.80 15.42 -17.32
N GLU A 127 13.60 16.05 -16.46
CA GLU A 127 13.15 17.10 -15.53
C GLU A 127 12.03 16.62 -14.59
N LEU A 128 12.04 15.33 -14.24
CA LEU A 128 11.16 14.71 -13.25
C LEU A 128 11.93 14.46 -11.96
N PHE A 129 11.24 14.53 -10.84
CA PHE A 129 11.81 14.23 -9.53
C PHE A 129 10.90 13.28 -8.76
N ALA A 130 11.49 12.55 -7.81
CA ALA A 130 10.78 11.60 -6.98
C ALA A 130 10.74 12.08 -5.53
N TRP A 131 9.62 11.85 -4.88
CA TRP A 131 9.41 12.11 -3.46
C TRP A 131 8.82 10.89 -2.79
N GLY A 132 9.03 10.79 -1.49
CA GLY A 132 8.35 9.77 -0.72
C GLY A 132 8.35 10.04 0.78
N ARG A 133 7.47 9.32 1.47
CA ARG A 133 7.37 9.31 2.93
C ARG A 133 6.95 7.94 3.42
N ARG A 134 7.08 7.72 4.73
CA ARG A 134 6.57 6.54 5.41
C ARG A 134 5.45 6.92 6.36
N LEU A 135 4.32 6.25 6.19
CA LEU A 135 3.13 6.48 6.99
C LEU A 135 2.99 5.33 7.97
N THR A 136 2.85 5.66 9.26
CA THR A 136 2.64 4.69 10.32
C THR A 136 1.14 4.65 10.61
N ARG A 137 0.52 3.49 10.36
CA ARG A 137 -0.90 3.24 10.62
C ARG A 137 -1.05 2.19 11.71
N THR A 138 -2.25 2.11 12.27
CA THR A 138 -2.59 1.07 13.24
C THR A 138 -3.42 0.00 12.55
N ILE A 139 -2.98 -1.26 12.60
CA ILE A 139 -3.81 -2.41 12.24
C ILE A 139 -4.47 -2.95 13.52
N SER A 140 -5.78 -3.10 13.52
CA SER A 140 -6.56 -3.57 14.68
C SER A 140 -7.60 -4.63 14.26
N GLY A 141 -8.18 -5.32 15.24
CA GLY A 141 -9.14 -6.41 15.01
C GLY A 141 -8.47 -7.77 14.81
N GLY A 142 -9.26 -8.75 14.40
CA GLY A 142 -8.86 -10.16 14.35
C GLY A 142 -8.69 -10.75 15.74
N VAL A 143 -7.73 -11.68 15.87
CA VAL A 143 -7.39 -12.38 17.12
C VAL A 143 -6.09 -11.86 17.76
N LEU A 144 -5.44 -10.88 17.12
CA LEU A 144 -4.16 -10.32 17.56
C LEU A 144 -4.36 -8.93 18.17
N PRO A 145 -3.48 -8.50 19.08
CA PRO A 145 -3.45 -7.11 19.55
C PRO A 145 -3.20 -6.12 18.40
N PRO A 146 -3.61 -4.85 18.53
CA PRO A 146 -3.27 -3.83 17.56
C PRO A 146 -1.77 -3.74 17.30
N GLY A 147 -1.40 -3.61 16.03
CA GLY A 147 -0.03 -3.59 15.57
C GLY A 147 0.26 -2.38 14.68
N THR A 148 1.54 -2.21 14.36
CA THR A 148 2.00 -1.17 13.44
C THR A 148 1.89 -1.64 11.99
N TRP A 149 1.35 -0.79 11.13
CA TRP A 149 1.25 -1.00 9.69
C TRP A 149 1.94 0.16 8.96
N ILE A 150 3.09 -0.10 8.36
CA ILE A 150 3.88 0.89 7.63
C ILE A 150 3.48 0.87 6.15
N VAL A 151 3.18 2.06 5.62
CA VAL A 151 2.94 2.29 4.20
C VAL A 151 4.07 3.14 3.64
N ALA A 152 4.68 2.72 2.54
CA ALA A 152 5.55 3.59 1.74
C ALA A 152 4.68 4.36 0.74
N GLU A 153 4.72 5.67 0.78
CA GLU A 153 4.06 6.52 -0.21
C GLU A 153 5.11 7.19 -1.07
N LEU A 154 4.96 7.07 -2.39
CA LEU A 154 5.88 7.58 -3.41
C LEU A 154 5.10 8.34 -4.46
N LEU A 155 5.69 9.42 -4.95
CA LEU A 155 5.15 10.19 -6.07
C LEU A 155 6.26 10.72 -6.95
N VAL A 156 5.92 10.97 -8.21
CA VAL A 156 6.78 11.63 -9.19
C VAL A 156 6.07 12.89 -9.69
N MET A 157 6.81 13.99 -9.80
CA MET A 157 6.32 15.27 -10.32
C MET A 157 7.34 15.88 -11.26
N ALA A 158 6.85 16.67 -12.21
CA ALA A 158 7.70 17.48 -13.05
C ALA A 158 8.23 18.70 -12.31
N ALA A 159 9.39 19.21 -12.75
CA ALA A 159 10.02 20.41 -12.20
C ALA A 159 9.05 21.60 -12.18
N GLU A 160 8.26 21.77 -13.25
CA GLU A 160 7.28 22.85 -13.38
C GLU A 160 6.16 22.78 -12.34
N ASP A 161 5.69 21.59 -11.99
CA ASP A 161 4.58 21.39 -11.05
C ASP A 161 5.01 21.72 -9.62
N VAL A 162 6.24 21.38 -9.26
CA VAL A 162 6.85 21.72 -7.95
C VAL A 162 6.92 23.23 -7.74
N LEU A 163 7.27 23.97 -8.79
CA LEU A 163 7.40 25.42 -8.74
C LEU A 163 6.03 26.10 -8.65
N ALA A 164 5.03 25.56 -9.36
CA ALA A 164 3.66 26.08 -9.34
C ALA A 164 3.00 25.92 -7.96
N GLU A 165 3.23 24.80 -7.26
CA GLU A 165 2.74 24.60 -5.88
C GLU A 165 3.45 25.49 -4.86
N GLY A 166 4.74 25.78 -5.06
CA GLY A 166 5.52 26.67 -4.20
C GLY A 166 5.06 28.13 -4.24
N ASP A 167 4.62 28.62 -5.40
CA ASP A 167 4.18 30.02 -5.59
C ASP A 167 2.79 30.30 -4.98
N HIS A 168 1.92 29.30 -4.87
CA HIS A 168 0.57 29.46 -4.28
C HIS A 168 0.56 29.55 -2.75
N SER A 169 1.63 29.15 -2.07
CA SER A 169 1.71 29.15 -0.60
C SER A 169 2.08 30.53 0.00
N THR A 170 2.47 31.51 -0.83
CA THR A 170 3.02 32.81 -0.34
C THR A 170 2.01 33.97 -0.33
N ILE A 171 0.74 33.77 -0.74
CA ILE A 171 -0.22 34.88 -0.92
C ILE A 171 -1.27 35.02 0.21
N ASP A 172 -1.40 34.05 1.12
CA ASP A 172 -2.43 34.09 2.17
C ASP A 172 -1.83 34.35 3.56
N ASP A 173 -1.27 35.55 3.76
CA ASP A 173 -0.92 36.06 5.10
C ASP A 173 -0.93 37.59 5.09
N SER A 174 -2.12 38.17 4.91
CA SER A 174 -2.40 39.59 5.19
C SER A 174 -3.91 39.82 5.29
N ASP A 175 -4.45 39.72 6.51
CA ASP A 175 -5.56 40.56 6.98
C ASP A 175 -5.45 40.79 8.50
#